data_AF-A0A8J4V5R8-F1
#
_entry.id   AF-A0A8J4V5R8-F1
#
_cell.length_a   1.000
_cell.length_b   1.000
_cell.length_c   1.000
_cell.angle_alpha   90.00
_cell.angle_beta   90.00
_cell.angle_gamma   90.00
#
_symmetry.space_group_name_H-M   'P 1'
#
loop_
_entity.id
_entity.type
_entity.pdbx_description
1 polymer ?
#
loop_
_entity_poly.entity_id
_entity_poly.type
_entity_poly.pdbx_seq_one_letter_code
_entity_poly.pdbx_strand_id
1 'polypeptide(L)'
;MTAVTNKQVVLSLYRDLIFYTKLITNQSDRIDKLNFIKNSFRQNKQLQNENKINDLIKDGQKKLSFLKMTTPRPAGKTMKISGTFKFENGVWTEGHEEQKKKRQYKDQGLDIMDYRRHIHLLRRQHFMDR
;
A
#
# COMPACT_ATOMS: atom_id res chain seq x y z
N MET A 1 16.27 8.19 11.29
CA MET A 1 15.01 7.46 11.55
C MET A 1 14.52 7.85 12.92
N THR A 2 13.32 8.43 13.03
CA THR A 2 12.70 8.78 14.31
C THR A 2 12.01 7.55 14.87
N ALA A 3 12.24 7.26 16.15
CA ALA A 3 11.48 6.23 16.86
C ALA A 3 10.03 6.70 16.99
N VAL A 4 9.09 5.86 16.58
CA VAL A 4 7.66 6.18 16.56
C VAL A 4 7.00 5.55 17.77
N THR A 5 6.10 6.30 18.40
CA THR A 5 5.34 5.78 19.54
C THR A 5 4.31 4.75 19.06
N ASN A 6 4.11 3.68 19.85
CA ASN A 6 3.08 2.67 19.56
C ASN A 6 1.69 3.29 19.37
N LYS A 7 1.39 4.38 20.10
CA LYS A 7 0.16 5.16 19.94
C LYS A 7 -0.04 5.70 18.53
N GLN A 8 1.01 6.24 17.91
CA GLN A 8 0.94 6.75 16.54
C GLN A 8 0.69 5.63 15.53
N VAL A 9 1.37 4.49 15.70
CA VAL A 9 1.19 3.29 14.86
C VAL A 9 -0.23 2.72 14.97
N VAL A 10 -0.79 2.68 16.17
CA VAL A 10 -2.17 2.21 16.39
C VAL A 10 -3.19 3.16 15.76
N LEU A 11 -2.97 4.48 15.86
CA LEU A 11 -3.86 5.48 15.27
C LEU A 11 -3.81 5.48 13.74
N SER A 12 -2.63 5.30 13.13
CA SER A 12 -2.50 5.16 11.68
C SER A 12 -3.19 3.90 11.18
N LEU A 13 -2.92 2.76 11.83
CA LEU A 13 -3.57 1.49 11.53
C LEU A 13 -5.11 1.59 11.62
N TYR A 14 -5.63 2.24 12.66
CA TYR A 14 -7.07 2.45 12.83
C TYR A 14 -7.68 3.28 11.69
N ARG A 15 -7.03 4.38 11.30
CA ARG A 15 -7.48 5.23 10.19
C ARG A 15 -7.48 4.47 8.86
N ASP A 16 -6.42 3.70 8.62
CA ASP A 16 -6.29 2.88 7.41
C ASP A 16 -7.39 1.80 7.35
N LEU A 17 -7.64 1.08 8.43
CA LEU A 17 -8.71 0.07 8.50
C LEU A 17 -10.10 0.67 8.26
N ILE A 18 -10.40 1.85 8.83
CA ILE A 18 -11.64 2.56 8.55
C ILE A 18 -11.72 2.99 7.10
N PHE A 19 -10.61 3.47 6.54
CA PHE A 19 -10.58 3.92 5.16
C PHE A 19 -10.91 2.76 4.20
N TYR A 20 -10.20 1.64 4.33
CA TYR A 20 -10.42 0.50 3.44
C TYR A 20 -11.76 -0.18 3.66
N THR A 21 -12.33 -0.17 4.87
CA THR A 21 -13.70 -0.71 5.06
C THR A 21 -14.75 0.14 4.36
N LYS A 22 -14.54 1.45 4.22
CA LYS A 22 -15.44 2.32 3.43
C LYS A 22 -15.48 1.95 1.94
N LEU A 23 -14.41 1.35 1.42
CA LEU A 23 -14.31 0.92 0.02
C LEU A 23 -15.02 -0.40 -0.27
N ILE A 24 -15.53 -1.09 0.74
CA ILE A 24 -16.34 -2.30 0.55
C ILE A 24 -17.65 -1.92 -0.14
N THR A 25 -18.01 -2.67 -1.18
CA THR A 25 -19.19 -2.45 -2.01
C THR A 25 -20.49 -2.82 -1.28
N ASN A 26 -20.50 -3.92 -0.53
CA ASN A 26 -21.66 -4.34 0.25
C ASN A 26 -21.87 -3.46 1.49
N GLN A 27 -23.06 -2.87 1.60
CA GLN A 27 -23.42 -1.94 2.67
C GLN A 27 -23.55 -2.62 4.05
N SER A 28 -24.15 -3.81 4.12
CA SER A 28 -24.31 -4.54 5.39
C SER A 28 -22.94 -4.92 5.95
N ASP A 29 -22.13 -5.58 5.13
CA ASP A 29 -20.79 -6.04 5.51
C ASP A 29 -19.87 -4.88 5.89
N ARG A 30 -20.03 -3.73 5.23
CA ARG A 30 -19.31 -2.50 5.56
C ARG A 30 -19.63 -2.03 6.97
N ILE A 31 -20.91 -1.96 7.33
CA ILE A 31 -21.35 -1.52 8.66
C ILE A 31 -20.87 -2.50 9.73
N ASP A 32 -21.03 -3.81 9.48
CA ASP A 32 -20.64 -4.86 10.42
C ASP A 32 -19.13 -4.85 10.69
N LYS A 33 -18.31 -4.79 9.63
CA LYS A 33 -16.85 -4.71 9.75
C LYS A 33 -16.40 -3.43 10.42
N LEU A 34 -17.07 -2.31 10.14
CA LEU A 34 -16.74 -1.01 10.76
C LEU A 34 -17.07 -1.00 12.26
N ASN A 35 -18.21 -1.58 12.65
CA ASN A 35 -18.56 -1.75 14.06
C ASN A 35 -17.61 -2.72 14.76
N PHE A 36 -17.26 -3.83 14.12
CA PHE A 36 -16.27 -4.78 14.62
C PHE A 36 -14.91 -4.13 14.89
N ILE A 37 -14.41 -3.32 13.95
CA ILE A 37 -13.14 -2.59 14.12
C ILE A 37 -13.25 -1.61 15.30
N LYS A 38 -14.30 -0.77 15.35
CA LYS A 38 -14.49 0.18 16.46
C LYS A 38 -14.54 -0.52 17.81
N ASN A 39 -15.29 -1.62 17.92
CA ASN A 39 -15.44 -2.38 19.15
C ASN A 39 -14.12 -3.04 19.56
N SER A 40 -13.40 -3.65 18.61
CA SER A 40 -12.09 -4.27 18.86
C SER A 40 -11.08 -3.27 19.43
N PHE A 41 -10.99 -2.06 18.88
CA PHE A 41 -10.06 -1.04 19.40
C PHE A 41 -10.53 -0.47 20.74
N ARG A 42 -11.85 -0.36 20.98
CA ARG A 42 -12.40 0.11 22.26
C ARG A 42 -12.14 -0.88 23.39
N GLN A 43 -12.35 -2.19 23.14
CA GLN A 43 -12.10 -3.24 24.13
C GLN A 43 -10.63 -3.31 24.55
N ASN A 44 -9.72 -3.08 23.61
CA ASN A 44 -8.28 -3.13 23.86
C ASN A 44 -7.68 -1.79 24.31
N LYS A 45 -8.50 -0.77 24.62
CA LYS A 45 -8.04 0.59 24.97
C LYS A 45 -7.20 0.66 26.24
N GLN A 46 -7.48 -0.19 27.23
CA GLN A 46 -6.84 -0.16 28.55
C GLN A 46 -5.62 -1.10 28.66
N LEU A 47 -5.24 -1.79 27.58
CA LEU A 47 -4.09 -2.68 27.62
C LEU A 47 -2.79 -1.87 27.75
N GLN A 48 -1.99 -2.19 28.77
CA GLN A 48 -0.68 -1.58 29.02
C GLN A 48 0.50 -2.52 28.67
N ASN A 49 0.22 -3.80 28.40
CA ASN A 49 1.25 -4.80 28.09
C ASN A 49 1.80 -4.61 26.68
N GLU A 50 3.06 -4.22 26.55
CA GLU A 50 3.71 -3.93 25.25
C GLU A 50 3.71 -5.12 24.28
N ASN A 51 3.98 -6.33 24.77
CA ASN A 51 3.98 -7.53 23.93
C ASN A 51 2.60 -7.79 23.31
N LYS A 52 1.54 -7.66 24.11
CA LYS A 52 0.16 -7.83 23.63
C LYS A 52 -0.23 -6.73 22.64
N ILE A 53 0.25 -5.50 22.85
CA ILE A 53 0.03 -4.39 21.90
C ILE A 53 0.69 -4.70 20.56
N ASN A 54 1.94 -5.18 20.58
CA ASN A 54 2.66 -5.54 19.35
C ASN A 54 1.97 -6.68 18.59
N ASP A 55 1.46 -7.68 19.29
CA ASP A 55 0.71 -8.78 18.66
C ASP A 55 -0.61 -8.30 18.04
N LEU A 56 -1.33 -7.41 18.72
CA LEU A 56 -2.54 -6.78 18.17
C LEU A 56 -2.24 -5.90 16.96
N ILE A 57 -1.12 -5.18 16.95
CA ILE A 57 -0.67 -4.40 15.79
C ILE A 57 -0.37 -5.34 14.62
N LYS A 58 0.36 -6.44 14.83
CA LYS A 58 0.64 -7.44 13.79
C LYS A 58 -0.64 -8.03 13.20
N ASP A 59 -1.59 -8.41 14.04
CA ASP A 59 -2.87 -8.95 13.58
C ASP A 59 -3.71 -7.91 12.85
N GLY A 60 -3.69 -6.66 13.30
CA GLY A 60 -4.27 -5.53 12.60
C GLY A 60 -3.65 -5.31 11.22
N GLN A 61 -2.34 -5.43 11.10
CA GLN A 61 -1.63 -5.32 9.81
C GLN A 61 -1.97 -6.45 8.86
N LYS A 62 -2.10 -7.70 9.33
CA LYS A 62 -2.58 -8.83 8.51
C LYS A 62 -3.99 -8.55 7.97
N LYS A 63 -4.90 -8.10 8.83
CA LYS A 63 -6.28 -7.73 8.45
C LYS A 63 -6.29 -6.58 7.44
N LEU A 64 -5.43 -5.57 7.62
CA LEU A 64 -5.28 -4.47 6.68
C LEU A 64 -4.75 -4.96 5.32
N SER A 65 -3.77 -5.85 5.30
CA SER A 65 -3.23 -6.43 4.07
C SER A 65 -4.29 -7.22 3.31
N PHE A 66 -5.06 -8.04 4.02
CA PHE A 66 -6.20 -8.75 3.44
C PHE A 66 -7.21 -7.77 2.84
N LEU A 67 -7.56 -6.72 3.59
CA LEU A 67 -8.55 -5.75 3.12
C LEU A 67 -8.07 -4.99 1.88
N LYS A 68 -6.79 -4.60 1.83
CA LYS A 68 -6.13 -4.02 0.64
C LYS A 68 -6.22 -4.93 -0.59
N MET A 69 -6.10 -6.24 -0.40
CA MET A 69 -6.22 -7.22 -1.48
C MET A 69 -7.67 -7.36 -1.97
N THR A 70 -8.63 -7.36 -1.05
CA THR A 70 -10.05 -7.57 -1.37
C THR A 70 -10.77 -6.32 -1.89
N THR A 71 -10.27 -5.11 -1.59
CA THR A 71 -10.92 -3.85 -1.96
C THR A 71 -10.12 -3.17 -3.08
N PRO A 72 -10.59 -3.22 -4.34
CA PRO A 72 -9.87 -2.59 -5.44
C PRO A 72 -9.78 -1.09 -5.21
N ARG A 73 -8.57 -0.54 -5.26
CA ARG A 73 -8.33 0.89 -5.08
C ARG A 73 -8.71 1.63 -6.37
N PRO A 74 -9.47 2.75 -6.30
CA PRO A 74 -9.75 3.56 -7.47
C PRO A 74 -8.43 4.11 -8.05
N ALA A 75 -8.20 3.84 -9.34
CA ALA A 75 -7.03 4.31 -10.07
C ALA A 75 -6.97 5.86 -10.06
N GLY A 76 -5.77 6.42 -10.06
CA GLY A 76 -5.53 7.87 -10.19
C GLY A 76 -5.64 8.70 -8.91
N LYS A 77 -6.15 8.15 -7.78
CA LYS A 77 -6.17 8.88 -6.50
C LYS A 77 -4.95 8.56 -5.63
N THR A 78 -3.97 9.46 -5.63
CA THR A 78 -2.91 9.51 -4.61
C THR A 78 -3.53 9.97 -3.29
N MET A 79 -3.95 9.01 -2.48
CA MET A 79 -4.45 9.29 -1.13
C MET A 79 -3.24 9.50 -0.22
N LYS A 80 -3.26 10.58 0.56
CA LYS A 80 -2.38 10.74 1.73
C LYS A 80 -2.81 9.72 2.78
N ILE A 81 -2.42 8.47 2.59
CA ILE A 81 -2.50 7.44 3.63
C ILE A 81 -1.59 7.91 4.76
N SER A 82 -1.99 7.66 6.01
CA SER A 82 -1.18 8.02 7.16
C SER A 82 0.24 7.43 7.05
N GLY A 83 1.23 8.09 7.65
CA GLY A 83 2.65 7.78 7.45
C GLY A 83 2.96 6.27 7.45
N THR A 84 3.83 5.83 6.55
CA THR A 84 4.24 4.42 6.45
C THR A 84 5.11 4.10 7.66
N PHE A 85 4.73 3.13 8.49
CA PHE A 85 5.54 2.68 9.62
C PHE A 85 6.13 1.31 9.32
N LYS A 86 7.42 1.14 9.61
CA LYS A 86 8.14 -0.13 9.47
C LYS A 86 8.57 -0.59 10.86
N PHE A 87 8.55 -1.90 11.08
CA PHE A 87 9.09 -2.49 12.30
C PHE A 87 10.47 -3.05 11.97
N GLU A 88 11.52 -2.42 12.50
CA GLU A 88 12.92 -2.82 12.29
C GLU A 88 13.60 -2.91 13.66
N ASN A 89 14.31 -4.02 13.91
CA ASN A 89 15.09 -4.24 15.14
C ASN A 89 14.33 -4.02 16.46
N GLY A 90 13.04 -4.39 16.52
CA GLY A 90 12.22 -4.25 17.72
C GLY A 90 11.63 -2.86 17.94
N VAL A 91 11.85 -1.91 17.02
CA VAL A 91 11.37 -0.53 17.12
C VAL A 91 10.56 -0.16 15.89
N TRP A 92 9.48 0.60 16.08
CA TRP A 92 8.73 1.21 14.99
C TRP A 92 9.47 2.45 14.48
N THR A 93 9.83 2.44 13.20
CA THR A 93 10.46 3.57 12.52
C THR A 93 9.49 4.18 11.50
N GLU A 94 9.50 5.51 11.39
CA GLU A 94 8.76 6.20 10.34
C GLU A 94 9.47 5.96 9.00
N GLY A 95 8.80 5.22 8.13
CA GLY A 95 9.19 5.03 6.75
C GLY A 95 8.87 6.32 5.99
N HIS A 96 9.86 7.21 5.88
CA HIS A 96 9.91 8.09 4.73
C HIS A 96 10.11 7.20 3.52
N GLU A 97 9.01 6.77 2.89
CA GLU A 97 9.09 6.35 1.50
C GLU A 97 9.57 7.59 0.75
N GLU A 98 10.88 7.64 0.46
CA GLU A 98 11.37 8.41 -0.67
C GLU A 98 10.44 8.04 -1.81
N GLN A 99 9.62 9.00 -2.25
CA GLN A 99 8.77 8.80 -3.41
C GLN A 99 9.73 8.34 -4.49
N LYS A 100 9.68 7.05 -4.85
CA LYS A 100 10.43 6.53 -5.99
C LYS A 100 10.00 7.44 -7.12
N LYS A 101 10.85 8.39 -7.49
CA LYS A 101 10.60 9.29 -8.61
C LYS A 101 10.15 8.34 -9.71
N LYS A 102 8.96 8.57 -10.27
CA LYS A 102 8.51 7.81 -11.44
C LYS A 102 9.74 7.70 -12.30
N ARG A 103 10.21 6.46 -12.56
CA ARG A 103 11.30 6.27 -13.51
C ARG A 103 10.78 6.99 -14.74
N GLN A 104 11.31 8.18 -14.99
CA GLN A 104 11.21 8.77 -16.30
C GLN A 104 11.97 7.74 -17.10
N TYR A 105 11.23 6.85 -17.76
CA TYR A 105 11.79 6.21 -18.92
C TYR A 105 12.36 7.38 -19.68
N LYS A 106 13.69 7.44 -19.76
CA LYS A 106 14.32 8.32 -20.72
C LYS A 106 13.81 7.75 -22.02
N ASP A 107 12.72 8.31 -22.51
CA ASP A 107 12.29 8.20 -23.88
C ASP A 107 13.38 8.96 -24.65
N GLN A 108 14.59 8.38 -24.66
CA GLN A 108 15.51 8.59 -25.74
C GLN A 108 14.75 7.98 -26.89
N GLY A 109 13.95 8.82 -27.56
CA GLY A 109 13.14 8.41 -28.69
C GLY A 109 13.99 7.52 -29.56
N LEU A 110 13.40 6.41 -30.03
CA LEU A 110 14.06 5.38 -30.84
C LEU A 110 15.17 6.02 -31.68
N ASP A 111 16.43 5.69 -31.37
CA ASP A 111 17.54 6.20 -32.15
C ASP A 111 17.23 5.88 -33.62
N ILE A 112 17.27 6.91 -34.48
CA ILE A 112 16.92 6.80 -35.90
C ILE A 112 17.72 5.66 -36.55
N MET A 113 18.93 5.41 -36.05
CA MET A 113 19.78 4.30 -36.47
C MET A 113 19.24 2.93 -36.05
N ASP A 114 18.76 2.78 -34.82
CA ASP A 114 18.16 1.53 -34.32
C ASP A 114 16.81 1.25 -34.98
N TYR A 115 16.00 2.28 -35.27
CA TYR A 115 14.77 2.12 -36.03
C TYR A 115 15.01 1.61 -37.46
N ARG A 116 16.03 2.17 -38.15
CA ARG A 116 16.43 1.70 -39.48
C ARG A 116 16.94 0.26 -39.46
N ARG A 117 17.76 -0.09 -38.46
CA ARG A 117 18.23 -1.48 -38.27
C ARG A 117 17.05 -2.43 -38.03
N HIS A 118 16.09 -2.03 -37.21
CA HIS A 118 14.89 -2.83 -36.94
C HIS A 118 14.06 -3.08 -38.22
N ILE A 119 13.76 -2.04 -39.00
CA ILE A 119 13.05 -2.19 -40.28
C ILE A 119 13.83 -3.10 -41.24
N HIS A 120 15.15 -2.93 -41.33
CA HIS A 120 15.98 -3.75 -42.20
C HIS A 120 15.91 -5.25 -41.82
N LEU A 121 15.94 -5.57 -40.52
CA LEU A 121 15.80 -6.95 -40.05
C LEU A 121 14.41 -7.53 -40.33
N LEU A 122 13.34 -6.74 -40.14
CA LEU A 122 11.98 -7.18 -40.45
C LEU A 122 11.80 -7.50 -41.93
N ARG A 123 12.42 -6.73 -42.84
CA ARG A 123 12.44 -7.02 -44.27
C ARG A 123 13.21 -8.29 -44.60
N ARG A 124 14.39 -8.52 -43.98
CA ARG A 124 15.16 -9.77 -44.19
C ARG A 124 14.42 -11.02 -43.72
N GLN A 125 13.54 -10.88 -42.73
CA GLN A 125 12.74 -11.97 -42.21
C GLN A 125 11.39 -12.13 -42.94
N HIS A 126 11.17 -11.39 -44.05
CA HIS A 126 9.95 -11.39 -44.86
C HIS A 126 8.66 -11.11 -44.06
N PHE A 127 8.76 -10.44 -42.90
CA PHE A 127 7.57 -10.09 -42.11
C PHE A 127 6.71 -9.01 -42.78
N MET A 128 7.27 -8.26 -43.72
CA MET A 128 6.62 -7.14 -44.41
C MET A 128 6.27 -7.42 -45.89
N ASP A 129 6.59 -8.62 -46.39
CA ASP A 129 6.37 -9.01 -47.80
C ASP A 129 5.04 -9.77 -47.99
N ARG A 130 3.94 -9.24 -47.43
CA ARG A 130 2.58 -9.70 -47.73
C ARG A 130 1.82 -8.70 -48.59
#